data_AF-A0A834L6Z2-F1
#
_entry.id   AF-A0A834L6Z2-F1
#
_cell.length_a   1.000
_cell.length_b   1.000
_cell.length_c   1.000
_cell.angle_alpha   90.00
_cell.angle_beta   90.00
_cell.angle_gamma   90.00
#
_symmetry.space_group_name_H-M   'P 1'
#
loop_
_entity.id
_entity.type
_entity.pdbx_description
1 polymer ?
#
loop_
_entity_poly.entity_id
_entity_poly.type
_entity_poly.pdbx_seq_one_letter_code
_entity_poly.pdbx_strand_id
1 'polypeptide(L)'
;MENRSFDHMLGWMKKLNPNINGVGGSKSNPLSTTDPNSPLYYFQETAHYVHVNPDPSQNFKQVREQVFGSNDTSADLPPMNGFPQQACSMDPNKTRDIMNGFDLEKIPVYKALVSEFAVFDWWFSAVPSCMQPNRLYVHSSTSYGAIGTNKEQLAAVFNGPNGVAMATSEYEHSSIPATVKNIFNLLTFLTNRDAWAGSFDNIVQTRQQPITDCPVQLPTPIRIRQTGANEDAKLTEFQKELVQLATVLKGDGILTGFVLKGDGILTGFF
;
A
#
# COMPACT_ATOMS: atom_id res chain seq x y z
N MET A 1 4.05 5.15 -4.63
CA MET A 1 4.36 4.35 -5.83
C MET A 1 3.54 3.09 -5.79
N GLU A 2 2.85 2.75 -6.86
CA GLU A 2 1.71 1.84 -6.75
C GLU A 2 2.10 0.36 -6.64
N ASN A 3 3.14 -0.08 -7.36
CA ASN A 3 3.55 -1.50 -7.42
C ASN A 3 5.08 -1.69 -7.34
N ARG A 4 5.80 -0.66 -6.90
CA ARG A 4 7.26 -0.67 -6.83
C ARG A 4 7.69 0.00 -5.54
N SER A 5 8.65 -0.61 -4.85
CA SER A 5 9.22 -0.06 -3.62
C SER A 5 9.97 1.23 -3.92
N PHE A 6 10.17 2.03 -2.87
CA PHE A 6 11.01 3.22 -2.95
C PHE A 6 12.41 2.89 -3.44
N ASP A 7 13.05 1.85 -2.88
CA ASP A 7 14.40 1.47 -3.28
C ASP A 7 14.50 1.06 -4.74
N HIS A 8 13.46 0.41 -5.28
CA HIS A 8 13.42 -0.01 -6.67
C HIS A 8 13.41 1.18 -7.65
N MET A 9 12.72 2.26 -7.31
CA MET A 9 12.59 3.44 -8.17
C MET A 9 13.59 4.55 -7.84
N LEU A 10 13.79 4.87 -6.56
CA LEU A 10 14.52 6.05 -6.10
C LEU A 10 15.69 5.70 -5.18
N GLY A 11 15.89 4.44 -4.80
CA GLY A 11 16.93 4.05 -3.85
C GLY A 11 18.33 4.52 -4.27
N TRP A 12 18.65 4.41 -5.55
CA TRP A 12 19.96 4.83 -6.08
C TRP A 12 20.11 6.34 -6.26
N MET A 13 19.03 7.13 -6.13
CA MET A 13 19.09 8.59 -6.17
C MET A 13 19.88 9.19 -5.00
N LYS A 14 20.22 8.39 -3.98
CA LYS A 14 21.20 8.76 -2.96
C LYS A 14 22.57 9.16 -3.55
N LYS A 15 22.94 8.62 -4.70
CA LYS A 15 24.16 9.03 -5.45
C LYS A 15 24.09 10.49 -5.92
N LEU A 16 22.87 10.98 -6.18
CA LEU A 16 22.60 12.35 -6.64
C LEU A 16 22.39 13.32 -5.47
N ASN A 17 21.62 12.90 -4.47
CA ASN A 17 21.35 13.66 -3.26
C ASN A 17 21.61 12.78 -2.02
N PRO A 18 22.74 12.95 -1.31
CA PRO A 18 23.10 12.14 -0.15
C PRO A 18 22.12 12.20 1.02
N ASN A 19 21.27 13.23 1.07
CA ASN A 19 20.24 13.38 2.12
C ASN A 19 19.08 12.41 1.94
N ILE A 20 18.92 11.80 0.76
CA ILE A 20 17.90 10.80 0.51
C ILE A 20 18.21 9.53 1.32
N ASN A 21 17.21 9.02 2.02
CA ASN A 21 17.20 7.71 2.66
C ASN A 21 17.10 6.57 1.62
N GLY A 22 18.13 6.46 0.77
CA GLY A 22 18.24 5.43 -0.26
C GLY A 22 19.33 4.40 0.04
N VAL A 23 19.73 3.67 -1.00
CA VAL A 23 20.69 2.56 -0.92
C VAL A 23 22.12 3.00 -1.29
N GLY A 24 23.10 2.34 -0.70
CA GLY A 24 24.54 2.56 -0.95
C GLY A 24 25.29 1.31 -1.41
N GLY A 25 24.59 0.30 -1.91
CA GLY A 25 25.16 -0.96 -2.40
C GLY A 25 25.57 -2.00 -1.34
N SER A 26 25.51 -1.68 -0.06
CA SER A 26 25.78 -2.61 1.04
C SER A 26 24.55 -3.35 1.56
N LYS A 27 23.35 -3.03 1.06
CA LYS A 27 22.10 -3.61 1.53
C LYS A 27 21.89 -5.01 0.93
N SER A 28 21.50 -5.96 1.76
CA SER A 28 21.25 -7.34 1.34
C SER A 28 20.19 -8.01 2.20
N ASN A 29 19.57 -9.05 1.66
CA ASN A 29 18.68 -9.94 2.40
C ASN A 29 19.07 -11.41 2.15
N PRO A 30 18.87 -12.31 3.13
CA PRO A 30 19.08 -13.74 2.92
C PRO A 30 17.98 -14.36 2.05
N LEU A 31 18.27 -15.48 1.41
CA LEU A 31 17.25 -16.30 0.74
C LEU A 31 16.28 -16.95 1.74
N SER A 32 16.76 -17.27 2.93
CA SER A 32 15.98 -17.88 4.01
C SER A 32 16.36 -17.23 5.33
N THR A 33 15.35 -16.80 6.08
CA THR A 33 15.52 -16.14 7.38
C THR A 33 15.76 -17.12 8.53
N THR A 34 15.56 -18.42 8.30
CA THR A 34 15.76 -19.48 9.28
C THR A 34 17.11 -20.19 9.15
N ASP A 35 17.82 -20.00 8.04
CA ASP A 35 19.16 -20.56 7.81
C ASP A 35 20.25 -19.48 8.02
N PRO A 36 21.08 -19.59 9.07
CA PRO A 36 22.18 -18.67 9.31
C PRO A 36 23.24 -18.62 8.19
N ASN A 37 23.34 -19.68 7.37
CA ASN A 37 24.28 -19.77 6.25
C ASN A 37 23.62 -19.48 4.89
N SER A 38 22.40 -18.94 4.91
CA SER A 38 21.64 -18.67 3.69
C SER A 38 22.39 -17.71 2.76
N PRO A 39 22.39 -17.96 1.43
CA PRO A 39 23.01 -17.05 0.48
C PRO A 39 22.36 -15.65 0.57
N LEU A 40 23.21 -14.63 0.53
CA LEU A 40 22.77 -13.24 0.53
C LEU A 40 22.52 -12.73 -0.88
N TYR A 41 21.40 -12.04 -1.07
CA TYR A 41 21.08 -11.28 -2.26
C TYR A 41 21.31 -9.80 -1.96
N TYR A 42 22.37 -9.25 -2.57
CA TYR A 42 22.69 -7.82 -2.48
C TYR A 42 21.81 -7.01 -3.42
N PHE A 43 21.41 -5.82 -2.96
CA PHE A 43 20.62 -4.90 -3.76
C PHE A 43 21.47 -4.26 -4.87
N GLN A 44 21.07 -4.37 -6.13
CA GLN A 44 21.86 -3.88 -7.28
C GLN A 44 21.12 -2.81 -8.10
N GLU A 45 21.84 -2.17 -9.02
CA GLU A 45 21.34 -1.14 -9.94
C GLU A 45 21.04 -1.68 -11.36
N THR A 46 20.68 -2.95 -11.44
CA THR A 46 20.55 -3.68 -12.71
C THR A 46 19.09 -3.85 -13.17
N ALA A 47 18.12 -3.18 -12.55
CA ALA A 47 16.71 -3.36 -12.90
C ALA A 47 16.45 -3.08 -14.39
N HIS A 48 15.60 -3.91 -14.99
CA HIS A 48 15.18 -3.79 -16.38
C HIS A 48 13.80 -3.15 -16.48
N TYR A 49 13.48 -2.53 -17.62
CA TYR A 49 12.15 -1.95 -17.86
C TYR A 49 11.04 -3.00 -17.93
N VAL A 50 11.41 -4.24 -18.23
CA VAL A 50 10.48 -5.36 -18.30
C VAL A 50 9.88 -5.56 -16.93
N HIS A 51 8.56 -5.59 -16.89
CA HIS A 51 7.79 -5.92 -15.70
C HIS A 51 8.31 -7.22 -15.08
N VAL A 52 8.52 -7.21 -13.76
CA VAL A 52 8.82 -8.45 -13.02
C VAL A 52 7.55 -9.30 -13.10
N ASN A 53 7.59 -10.35 -13.92
CA ASN A 53 6.48 -11.27 -14.10
C ASN A 53 6.87 -12.65 -13.51
N PRO A 54 6.08 -13.22 -12.58
CA PRO A 54 4.91 -12.61 -11.94
C PRO A 54 5.29 -11.41 -11.07
N ASP A 55 4.34 -10.48 -10.94
CA ASP A 55 4.48 -9.32 -10.05
C ASP A 55 4.81 -9.80 -8.62
N PRO A 56 5.63 -9.05 -7.86
CA PRO A 56 5.80 -9.31 -6.45
C PRO A 56 4.43 -9.32 -5.76
N SER A 57 4.19 -10.29 -4.89
CA SER A 57 2.88 -10.38 -4.27
C SER A 57 2.58 -9.15 -3.40
N GLN A 58 1.33 -8.71 -3.50
CA GLN A 58 0.75 -7.61 -2.73
C GLN A 58 -0.26 -8.09 -1.69
N ASN A 59 -0.40 -9.42 -1.53
CA ASN A 59 -1.25 -9.98 -0.50
C ASN A 59 -0.66 -9.63 0.88
N PHE A 60 -1.50 -9.15 1.80
CA PHE A 60 -1.12 -8.81 3.16
C PHE A 60 -0.22 -9.87 3.84
N LYS A 61 -0.54 -11.16 3.70
CA LYS A 61 0.26 -12.24 4.32
C LYS A 61 1.68 -12.31 3.77
N GLN A 62 1.85 -12.10 2.47
CA GLN A 62 3.12 -12.16 1.77
C GLN A 62 3.93 -10.87 1.95
N VAL A 63 3.28 -9.71 1.95
CA VAL A 63 3.95 -8.44 2.30
C VAL A 63 4.44 -8.48 3.75
N ARG A 64 3.67 -9.03 4.68
CA ARG A 64 4.13 -9.27 6.06
C ARG A 64 5.35 -10.18 6.08
N GLU A 65 5.39 -11.25 5.30
CA GLU A 65 6.56 -12.12 5.21
C GLU A 65 7.78 -11.36 4.63
N GLN A 66 7.60 -10.51 3.61
CA GLN A 66 8.69 -9.68 3.09
C GLN A 66 9.28 -8.76 4.18
N VAL A 67 8.41 -8.14 4.98
CA VAL A 67 8.76 -7.16 6.03
C VAL A 67 9.35 -7.82 7.27
N PHE A 68 8.81 -8.95 7.72
CA PHE A 68 9.20 -9.60 8.98
C PHE A 68 10.04 -10.87 8.82
N GLY A 69 10.07 -11.44 7.61
CA GLY A 69 10.76 -12.70 7.35
C GLY A 69 10.08 -13.94 7.93
N SER A 70 8.99 -13.78 8.67
CA SER A 70 8.30 -14.86 9.38
C SER A 70 6.85 -14.49 9.69
N ASN A 71 6.14 -15.40 10.37
CA ASN A 71 4.81 -15.12 10.89
C ASN A 71 4.82 -14.25 12.15
N ASP A 72 5.95 -14.20 12.85
CA ASP A 72 6.12 -13.40 14.06
C ASP A 72 6.31 -11.92 13.70
N THR A 73 5.42 -11.08 14.23
CA THR A 73 5.41 -9.63 14.02
C THR A 73 5.66 -8.85 15.32
N SER A 74 6.23 -9.53 16.32
CA SER A 74 6.49 -8.96 17.65
C SER A 74 7.60 -7.91 17.66
N ALA A 75 8.53 -7.98 16.69
CA ALA A 75 9.65 -7.05 16.57
C ALA A 75 9.18 -5.59 16.45
N ASP A 76 9.67 -4.72 17.33
CA ASP A 76 9.33 -3.29 17.32
C ASP A 76 9.82 -2.58 16.05
N LEU A 77 10.99 -2.97 15.53
CA LEU A 77 11.46 -2.59 14.22
C LEU A 77 11.41 -3.82 13.29
N PRO A 78 10.67 -3.75 12.18
CA PRO A 78 10.62 -4.87 11.24
C PRO A 78 12.01 -5.12 10.64
N PRO A 79 12.47 -6.39 10.61
CA PRO A 79 13.80 -6.74 10.08
C PRO A 79 14.02 -6.44 8.58
N MET A 80 12.95 -6.34 7.79
CA MET A 80 12.99 -6.08 6.34
C MET A 80 13.89 -7.08 5.58
N ASN A 81 13.77 -8.37 5.91
CA ASN A 81 14.71 -9.41 5.48
C ASN A 81 14.08 -10.58 4.70
N GLY A 82 12.77 -10.56 4.45
CA GLY A 82 12.04 -11.65 3.81
C GLY A 82 11.83 -11.52 2.30
N PHE A 83 12.33 -10.45 1.66
CA PHE A 83 12.04 -10.18 0.25
C PHE A 83 12.49 -11.29 -0.71
N PRO A 84 13.74 -11.80 -0.64
CA PRO A 84 14.17 -12.90 -1.51
C PRO A 84 13.44 -14.21 -1.17
N GLN A 85 13.20 -14.49 0.12
CA GLN A 85 12.48 -15.68 0.56
C GLN A 85 11.08 -15.75 -0.05
N GLN A 86 10.32 -14.65 0.06
CA GLN A 86 8.96 -14.57 -0.46
C GLN A 86 8.94 -14.59 -1.99
N ALA A 87 9.90 -13.95 -2.66
CA ALA A 87 10.00 -14.02 -4.12
C ALA A 87 10.32 -15.44 -4.60
N CYS A 88 11.25 -16.14 -3.93
CA CYS A 88 11.63 -17.50 -4.27
C CYS A 88 10.49 -18.51 -4.08
N SER A 89 9.59 -18.27 -3.12
CA SER A 89 8.41 -19.12 -2.92
C SER A 89 7.35 -18.95 -4.02
N MET A 90 7.38 -17.84 -4.76
CA MET A 90 6.55 -17.62 -5.94
C MET A 90 7.22 -18.15 -7.22
N ASP A 91 8.47 -17.75 -7.46
CA ASP A 91 9.28 -18.19 -8.59
C ASP A 91 10.78 -18.08 -8.24
N PRO A 92 11.52 -19.21 -8.13
CA PRO A 92 12.94 -19.20 -7.83
C PRO A 92 13.79 -18.33 -8.78
N ASN A 93 13.39 -18.19 -10.05
CA ASN A 93 14.12 -17.41 -11.05
C ASN A 93 14.00 -15.89 -10.85
N LYS A 94 13.03 -15.43 -10.04
CA LYS A 94 12.71 -14.01 -9.82
C LYS A 94 13.36 -13.43 -8.56
N THR A 95 13.96 -14.28 -7.74
CA THR A 95 14.62 -13.91 -6.48
C THR A 95 15.67 -12.80 -6.63
N ARG A 96 16.37 -12.75 -7.77
CA ARG A 96 17.33 -11.68 -8.03
C ARG A 96 16.66 -10.39 -8.50
N ASP A 97 15.57 -10.49 -9.26
CA ASP A 97 14.85 -9.33 -9.82
C ASP A 97 14.25 -8.44 -8.72
N ILE A 98 13.78 -9.03 -7.61
CA ILE A 98 13.22 -8.28 -6.47
C ILE A 98 14.27 -7.42 -5.75
N MET A 99 15.53 -7.85 -5.78
CA MET A 99 16.66 -7.17 -5.13
C MET A 99 17.41 -6.25 -6.10
N ASN A 100 16.71 -5.65 -7.07
CA ASN A 100 17.29 -4.70 -8.01
C ASN A 100 16.49 -3.41 -8.03
N GLY A 101 17.16 -2.28 -8.25
CA GLY A 101 16.56 -0.97 -8.52
C GLY A 101 17.07 -0.38 -9.83
N PHE A 102 16.38 0.65 -10.31
CA PHE A 102 16.76 1.34 -11.55
C PHE A 102 18.02 2.17 -11.34
N ASP A 103 18.94 2.05 -12.30
CA ASP A 103 19.98 3.03 -12.54
C ASP A 103 19.36 4.40 -12.89
N LEU A 104 20.01 5.50 -12.49
CA LEU A 104 19.49 6.85 -12.62
C LEU A 104 19.24 7.24 -14.09
N GLU A 105 20.04 6.73 -15.03
CA GLU A 105 19.91 7.02 -16.46
C GLU A 105 18.72 6.26 -17.07
N LYS A 106 18.22 5.21 -16.42
CA LYS A 106 17.03 4.49 -16.88
C LYS A 106 15.73 5.20 -16.54
N ILE A 107 15.74 6.13 -15.58
CA ILE A 107 14.55 6.85 -15.12
C ILE A 107 14.81 8.38 -15.12
N PRO A 108 15.14 8.97 -16.28
CA PRO A 108 15.62 10.35 -16.37
C PRO A 108 14.58 11.38 -15.90
N VAL A 109 13.28 11.09 -16.05
CA VAL A 109 12.20 11.95 -15.54
C VAL A 109 12.24 12.01 -14.01
N TYR A 110 12.36 10.87 -13.33
CA TYR A 110 12.48 10.85 -11.87
C TYR A 110 13.78 11.50 -11.40
N LYS A 111 14.89 11.26 -12.11
CA LYS A 111 16.17 11.95 -11.85
C LYS A 111 16.01 13.47 -11.88
N ALA A 112 15.33 14.01 -12.90
CA ALA A 112 15.06 15.44 -12.99
C ALA A 112 14.17 15.93 -11.84
N LEU A 113 13.07 15.22 -11.54
CA LEU A 113 12.18 15.59 -10.45
C LEU A 113 12.88 15.60 -9.07
N VAL A 114 13.73 14.61 -8.81
CA VAL A 114 14.52 14.54 -7.57
C VAL A 114 15.57 15.64 -7.48
N SER A 115 16.08 16.12 -8.62
CA SER A 115 17.08 17.21 -8.66
C SER A 115 16.46 18.56 -8.34
N GLU A 116 15.23 18.79 -8.83
CA GLU A 116 14.61 20.12 -8.84
C GLU A 116 13.56 20.30 -7.73
N PHE A 117 13.07 19.20 -7.12
CA PHE A 117 11.99 19.23 -6.14
C PHE A 117 12.29 18.45 -4.87
N ALA A 118 11.51 18.72 -3.83
CA ALA A 118 11.58 17.98 -2.57
C ALA A 118 11.14 16.51 -2.76
N VAL A 119 11.85 15.61 -2.08
CA VAL A 119 11.54 14.17 -2.06
C VAL A 119 11.11 13.78 -0.65
N PHE A 120 9.95 13.12 -0.55
CA PHE A 120 9.53 12.45 0.67
C PHE A 120 10.03 11.00 0.63
N ASP A 121 11.08 10.71 1.38
CA ASP A 121 11.75 9.41 1.43
C ASP A 121 11.36 8.55 2.65
N TRP A 122 10.40 9.05 3.44
CA TRP A 122 9.71 8.37 4.54
C TRP A 122 8.20 8.28 4.27
N TRP A 123 7.84 7.93 3.03
CA TRP A 123 6.45 7.75 2.60
C TRP A 123 6.07 6.27 2.63
N PHE A 124 5.23 5.89 3.59
CA PHE A 124 4.81 4.50 3.80
C PHE A 124 3.36 4.28 3.34
N SER A 125 3.07 3.06 2.89
CA SER A 125 1.69 2.59 2.70
C SER A 125 0.98 2.53 4.05
N ALA A 126 -0.26 2.99 4.12
CA ALA A 126 -1.08 2.90 5.34
C ALA A 126 -1.38 1.45 5.73
N VAL A 127 -1.55 0.57 4.73
CA VAL A 127 -1.73 -0.87 4.91
C VAL A 127 -0.65 -1.59 4.11
N PRO A 128 0.09 -2.55 4.70
CA PRO A 128 1.08 -3.36 3.98
C PRO A 128 0.37 -4.40 3.11
N SER A 129 -0.36 -3.94 2.10
CA SER A 129 -1.08 -4.78 1.15
C SER A 129 -1.31 -4.05 -0.17
N CYS A 130 -2.23 -4.56 -0.99
CA CYS A 130 -2.44 -4.17 -2.36
C CYS A 130 -2.93 -2.73 -2.51
N MET A 131 -3.02 -2.33 -3.77
CA MET A 131 -3.28 -0.97 -4.18
C MET A 131 -4.58 -0.39 -3.58
N GLN A 132 -5.65 -1.17 -3.49
CA GLN A 132 -7.00 -0.64 -3.21
C GLN A 132 -7.16 -0.09 -1.78
N PRO A 133 -6.78 -0.81 -0.70
CA PRO A 133 -6.75 -0.25 0.65
C PRO A 133 -5.95 1.06 0.74
N ASN A 134 -4.78 1.11 0.11
CA ASN A 134 -3.93 2.29 0.16
C ASN A 134 -4.49 3.46 -0.64
N ARG A 135 -5.14 3.21 -1.79
CA ARG A 135 -5.89 4.23 -2.52
C ARG A 135 -7.02 4.81 -1.66
N LEU A 136 -7.75 3.97 -0.91
CA LEU A 136 -8.76 4.45 0.02
C LEU A 136 -8.15 5.36 1.09
N TYR A 137 -7.07 4.95 1.75
CA TYR A 137 -6.40 5.81 2.74
C TYR A 137 -5.98 7.16 2.19
N VAL A 138 -5.52 7.24 0.94
CA VAL A 138 -5.19 8.50 0.28
C VAL A 138 -6.42 9.40 0.12
N HIS A 139 -7.60 8.83 -0.17
CA HIS A 139 -8.81 9.60 -0.48
C HIS A 139 -9.70 9.89 0.72
N SER A 140 -9.73 9.02 1.72
CA SER A 140 -10.70 9.06 2.82
C SER A 140 -10.06 8.91 4.20
N SER A 141 -8.73 8.79 4.28
CA SER A 141 -7.99 8.51 5.52
C SER A 141 -8.37 7.19 6.21
N THR A 142 -9.12 6.30 5.55
CA THR A 142 -9.47 4.98 6.08
C THR A 142 -9.74 3.98 4.96
N SER A 143 -9.37 2.71 5.14
CA SER A 143 -9.82 1.63 4.25
C SER A 143 -11.09 0.91 4.74
N TYR A 144 -11.69 1.36 5.85
CA TYR A 144 -12.78 0.68 6.54
C TYR A 144 -12.45 -0.79 6.89
N GLY A 145 -11.18 -1.04 7.19
CA GLY A 145 -10.66 -2.37 7.52
C GLY A 145 -10.37 -3.26 6.30
N ALA A 146 -10.55 -2.76 5.08
CA ALA A 146 -10.14 -3.50 3.90
C ALA A 146 -8.62 -3.67 3.87
N ILE A 147 -8.18 -4.92 3.72
CA ILE A 147 -6.77 -5.31 3.53
C ILE A 147 -6.55 -5.95 2.14
N GLY A 148 -7.53 -5.86 1.25
CA GLY A 148 -7.49 -6.43 -0.08
C GLY A 148 -8.51 -5.78 -1.00
N THR A 149 -8.63 -6.28 -2.22
CA THR A 149 -9.61 -5.80 -3.21
C THR A 149 -10.97 -6.45 -2.95
N ASN A 150 -11.76 -5.88 -2.04
CA ASN A 150 -13.15 -6.26 -1.80
C ASN A 150 -14.07 -5.11 -2.22
N LYS A 151 -14.92 -5.34 -3.23
CA LYS A 151 -15.75 -4.28 -3.83
C LYS A 151 -16.79 -3.72 -2.86
N GLU A 152 -17.39 -4.59 -2.03
CA GLU A 152 -18.41 -4.18 -1.07
C GLU A 152 -17.83 -3.29 0.04
N GLN A 153 -16.64 -3.63 0.55
CA GLN A 153 -15.94 -2.82 1.56
C GLN A 153 -15.41 -1.50 0.98
N LEU A 154 -14.96 -1.51 -0.29
CA LEU A 154 -14.53 -0.30 -0.98
C LEU A 154 -15.66 0.73 -1.12
N ALA A 155 -16.88 0.28 -1.38
CA ALA A 155 -18.05 1.15 -1.53
C ALA A 155 -18.45 1.86 -0.22
N ALA A 156 -18.18 1.26 0.94
CA ALA A 156 -18.55 1.82 2.24
C ALA A 156 -17.73 3.06 2.67
N VAL A 157 -16.65 3.37 1.94
CA VAL A 157 -15.71 4.45 2.28
C VAL A 157 -16.05 5.78 1.61
N PHE A 158 -16.79 5.72 0.49
CA PHE A 158 -17.17 6.91 -0.25
C PHE A 158 -18.40 7.53 0.40
N ASN A 159 -18.16 8.58 1.19
CA ASN A 159 -19.23 9.51 1.55
C ASN A 159 -19.35 10.53 0.42
N GLY A 160 -20.57 10.68 -0.11
CA GLY A 160 -20.85 11.67 -1.13
C GLY A 160 -20.49 13.09 -0.67
N PRO A 161 -20.00 13.95 -1.56
CA PRO A 161 -19.77 15.37 -1.28
C PRO A 161 -21.03 16.08 -0.75
N ASN A 162 -20.87 16.80 0.36
CA ASN A 162 -21.89 17.73 0.85
C ASN A 162 -21.86 19.00 -0.04
N GLY A 163 -22.86 19.11 -0.92
CA GLY A 163 -23.02 20.19 -1.89
C GLY A 163 -22.31 19.87 -3.20
N VAL A 164 -23.07 19.63 -4.26
CA VAL A 164 -22.52 19.09 -5.52
C VAL A 164 -23.00 19.78 -6.79
N ALA A 165 -22.13 19.71 -7.80
CA ALA A 165 -22.42 20.02 -9.19
C ALA A 165 -23.56 19.18 -9.79
N MET A 166 -23.71 17.91 -9.37
CA MET A 166 -24.88 17.04 -9.67
C MET A 166 -25.21 16.12 -8.50
N ALA A 167 -26.48 15.70 -8.35
CA ALA A 167 -26.95 14.87 -7.24
C ALA A 167 -26.29 13.48 -7.11
N THR A 168 -25.54 13.04 -8.12
CA THR A 168 -24.86 11.73 -8.16
C THR A 168 -23.35 11.83 -8.07
N SER A 169 -22.79 13.03 -7.99
CA SER A 169 -21.35 13.26 -7.96
C SER A 169 -20.72 12.67 -6.70
N GLU A 170 -19.55 12.01 -6.85
CA GLU A 170 -18.78 11.41 -5.75
C GLU A 170 -17.37 12.01 -5.66
N TYR A 171 -16.71 11.84 -4.51
CA TYR A 171 -15.29 12.12 -4.39
C TYR A 171 -14.46 10.99 -5.01
N GLU A 172 -13.58 11.34 -5.94
CA GLU A 172 -12.64 10.40 -6.55
C GLU A 172 -11.38 11.10 -7.08
N HIS A 173 -10.48 10.40 -7.78
CA HIS A 173 -9.25 11.00 -8.30
C HIS A 173 -9.49 12.25 -9.16
N SER A 174 -10.59 12.29 -9.92
CA SER A 174 -10.95 13.43 -10.77
C SER A 174 -11.46 14.64 -9.97
N SER A 175 -11.73 14.48 -8.67
CA SER A 175 -12.03 15.60 -7.76
C SER A 175 -10.87 16.57 -7.63
N ILE A 176 -9.62 16.10 -7.78
CA ILE A 176 -8.43 16.97 -7.77
C ILE A 176 -8.46 17.94 -8.96
N PRO A 177 -8.46 17.48 -10.24
CA PRO A 177 -8.54 18.40 -11.37
C PRO A 177 -9.85 19.23 -11.39
N ALA A 178 -10.98 18.68 -10.91
CA ALA A 178 -12.22 19.46 -10.76
C ALA A 178 -12.05 20.65 -9.79
N THR A 179 -11.38 20.42 -8.66
CA THR A 179 -11.06 21.45 -7.67
C THR A 179 -10.06 22.47 -8.23
N VAL A 180 -9.02 22.03 -8.94
CA VAL A 180 -8.04 22.93 -9.59
C VAL A 180 -8.73 23.82 -10.61
N LYS A 181 -9.61 23.26 -11.45
CA LYS A 181 -10.44 24.02 -12.38
C LYS A 181 -11.19 25.14 -11.66
N ASN A 182 -11.82 24.84 -10.53
CA ASN A 182 -12.60 25.83 -9.77
C ASN A 182 -11.70 26.89 -9.11
N ILE A 183 -10.63 26.50 -8.41
CA ILE A 183 -9.69 27.40 -7.74
C ILE A 183 -9.07 28.41 -8.71
N PHE A 184 -8.66 27.94 -9.89
CA PHE A 184 -8.03 28.80 -10.91
C PHE A 184 -9.02 29.37 -11.93
N ASN A 185 -10.32 29.15 -11.73
CA ASN A 185 -11.39 29.57 -12.63
C ASN A 185 -11.11 29.26 -14.11
N LEU A 186 -10.66 28.03 -14.38
CA LEU A 186 -10.35 27.59 -15.75
C LEU A 186 -11.65 27.45 -16.56
N LEU A 187 -11.57 27.73 -17.87
CA LEU A 187 -12.74 27.82 -18.76
C LEU A 187 -13.48 26.49 -18.93
N THR A 188 -12.76 25.37 -18.94
CA THR A 188 -13.32 24.04 -19.19
C THR A 188 -12.74 23.00 -18.24
N PHE A 189 -13.50 21.94 -17.99
CA PHE A 189 -12.97 20.69 -17.44
C PHE A 189 -12.09 19.99 -18.48
N LEU A 190 -11.20 19.11 -18.02
CA LEU A 190 -10.31 18.35 -18.89
C LEU A 190 -11.04 17.19 -19.57
N THR A 191 -12.02 16.60 -18.89
CA THR A 191 -12.80 15.44 -19.34
C THR A 191 -14.24 15.50 -18.83
N ASN A 192 -15.07 14.53 -19.22
CA ASN A 192 -16.41 14.38 -18.63
C ASN A 192 -16.36 13.87 -17.18
N ARG A 193 -15.26 13.22 -16.79
CA ARG A 193 -15.13 12.57 -15.49
C ARG A 193 -14.85 13.57 -14.38
N ASP A 194 -13.95 14.51 -14.59
CA ASP A 194 -13.72 15.65 -13.68
C ASP A 194 -14.86 16.68 -13.73
N ALA A 195 -15.60 16.78 -14.85
CA ALA A 195 -16.83 17.57 -14.88
C ALA A 195 -17.94 16.98 -13.97
N TRP A 196 -17.98 15.66 -13.80
CA TRP A 196 -18.95 14.99 -12.93
C TRP A 196 -18.48 14.88 -11.47
N ALA A 197 -17.18 14.74 -11.22
CA ALA A 197 -16.67 14.49 -9.86
C ALA A 197 -16.98 15.65 -8.89
N GLY A 198 -17.21 15.32 -7.62
CA GLY A 198 -17.34 16.34 -6.56
C GLY A 198 -16.04 17.12 -6.39
N SER A 199 -16.11 18.44 -6.16
CA SER A 199 -14.93 19.27 -5.87
C SER A 199 -14.73 19.44 -4.36
N PHE A 200 -13.49 19.70 -3.96
CA PHE A 200 -13.13 19.94 -2.56
C PHE A 200 -13.29 21.42 -2.14
N ASP A 201 -14.07 22.22 -2.87
CA ASP A 201 -14.17 23.67 -2.63
C ASP A 201 -14.54 24.00 -1.17
N ASN A 202 -15.47 23.23 -0.59
CA ASN A 202 -15.91 23.33 0.80
C ASN A 202 -14.83 22.97 1.84
N ILE A 203 -13.67 22.48 1.40
CA ILE A 203 -12.51 22.19 2.25
C ILE A 203 -11.42 23.21 1.98
N VAL A 204 -11.00 23.37 0.72
CA VAL A 204 -9.85 24.22 0.37
C VAL A 204 -10.14 25.71 0.44
N GLN A 205 -11.39 26.14 0.23
CA GLN A 205 -11.76 27.56 0.28
C GLN A 205 -12.20 28.02 1.68
N THR A 206 -12.13 27.15 2.69
CA THR A 206 -12.49 27.51 4.08
C THR A 206 -11.51 28.45 4.75
N ARG A 207 -10.25 28.49 4.27
CA ARG A 207 -9.19 29.32 4.82
C ARG A 207 -8.96 30.56 3.96
N GLN A 208 -8.90 31.73 4.61
CA GLN A 208 -8.56 32.99 3.94
C GLN A 208 -7.06 33.24 3.79
N GLN A 209 -6.22 32.47 4.49
CA GLN A 209 -4.77 32.63 4.49
C GLN A 209 -4.07 31.27 4.33
N PRO A 210 -2.89 31.21 3.69
CA PRO A 210 -2.09 29.99 3.60
C PRO A 210 -1.73 29.42 4.98
N ILE A 211 -1.65 28.10 5.05
CA ILE A 211 -1.18 27.38 6.23
C ILE A 211 0.33 27.60 6.36
N THR A 212 0.80 28.13 7.50
CA THR A 212 2.22 28.43 7.74
C THR A 212 2.91 27.45 8.68
N ASP A 213 2.16 26.53 9.28
CA ASP A 213 2.60 25.56 10.29
C ASP A 213 2.84 24.16 9.70
N CYS A 214 3.29 24.09 8.43
CA CYS A 214 3.61 22.81 7.80
C CYS A 214 4.71 22.08 8.61
N PRO A 215 4.43 20.88 9.15
CA PRO A 215 5.42 20.17 9.94
C PRO A 215 6.55 19.71 9.03
N VAL A 216 7.76 20.22 9.28
CA VAL A 216 8.99 19.78 8.58
C VAL A 216 9.47 18.41 9.07
N GLN A 217 8.93 17.94 10.19
CA GLN A 217 9.20 16.63 10.75
C GLN A 217 7.90 16.05 11.30
N LEU A 218 7.52 14.87 10.81
CA LEU A 218 6.39 14.13 11.37
C LEU A 218 6.80 13.50 12.71
N PRO A 219 5.90 13.44 13.70
CA PRO A 219 6.17 12.72 14.95
C PRO A 219 6.40 11.23 14.64
N THR A 220 7.28 10.59 15.42
CA THR A 220 7.46 9.13 15.33
C THR A 220 6.11 8.44 15.57
N PRO A 221 5.64 7.59 14.64
CA PRO A 221 4.37 6.88 14.81
C PRO A 221 4.35 6.11 16.11
N ILE A 222 3.35 6.37 16.96
CA ILE A 222 3.15 5.61 18.19
C ILE A 222 2.40 4.33 17.81
N ARG A 223 2.90 3.19 18.28
CA ARG A 223 2.27 1.88 18.08
C ARG A 223 0.85 1.91 18.65
N ILE A 224 -0.16 1.92 17.78
CA ILE A 224 -1.59 2.03 18.18
C ILE A 224 -2.06 0.76 18.92
N ARG A 225 -1.45 -0.40 18.65
CA ARG A 225 -1.73 -1.67 19.32
C ARG A 225 -0.44 -2.29 19.85
N GLN A 226 -0.35 -2.49 21.17
CA GLN A 226 0.83 -3.08 21.82
C GLN A 226 1.10 -4.53 21.40
N THR A 227 0.10 -5.23 20.86
CA THR A 227 0.17 -6.62 20.43
C THR A 227 -0.18 -6.76 18.95
N GLY A 228 0.25 -7.85 18.31
CA GLY A 228 -0.18 -8.21 16.95
C GLY A 228 -1.68 -8.55 16.89
N ALA A 229 -2.18 -8.90 15.70
CA ALA A 229 -3.47 -9.57 15.62
C ALA A 229 -3.37 -10.94 16.30
N ASN A 230 -4.25 -11.23 17.26
CA ASN A 230 -4.30 -12.56 17.88
C ASN A 230 -5.08 -13.49 16.95
N GLU A 231 -4.37 -14.17 16.05
CA GLU A 231 -4.97 -15.09 15.09
C GLU A 231 -5.55 -16.36 15.75
N ASP A 232 -5.14 -16.66 16.97
CA ASP A 232 -5.63 -17.79 17.78
C ASP A 232 -6.79 -17.41 18.71
N ALA A 233 -7.21 -16.15 18.71
CA ALA A 233 -8.35 -15.70 19.51
C ALA A 233 -9.63 -16.36 19.02
N LYS A 234 -10.42 -16.88 19.97
CA LYS A 234 -11.78 -17.33 19.66
C LYS A 234 -12.58 -16.14 19.14
N LEU A 235 -13.14 -16.30 17.93
CA LEU A 235 -14.03 -15.31 17.34
C LEU A 235 -15.19 -15.02 18.31
N THR A 236 -15.52 -13.75 18.47
CA THR A 236 -16.75 -13.35 19.16
C THR A 236 -17.97 -13.80 18.36
N GLU A 237 -19.14 -13.91 18.99
CA GLU A 237 -20.38 -14.27 18.29
C GLU A 237 -20.66 -13.32 17.11
N PHE A 238 -20.47 -12.02 17.30
CA PHE A 238 -20.59 -11.03 16.22
C PHE A 238 -19.62 -11.28 15.06
N GLN A 239 -18.37 -11.65 15.34
CA GLN A 239 -17.41 -12.00 14.30
C GLN A 239 -17.78 -13.29 13.57
N LYS A 240 -18.34 -14.28 14.27
CA LYS A 240 -18.86 -15.51 13.65
C LYS A 240 -20.05 -15.21 12.73
N GLU A 241 -20.98 -14.36 13.17
CA GLU A 241 -22.14 -13.93 12.38
C GLU A 241 -21.70 -13.17 11.12
N LEU A 242 -20.70 -12.29 11.22
CA LEU A 242 -20.12 -11.60 10.06
C LEU A 242 -19.48 -12.56 9.06
N VAL A 243 -18.77 -13.59 9.54
CA VAL A 243 -18.19 -14.63 8.69
C VAL A 243 -19.29 -15.44 7.99
N GLN A 244 -20.33 -15.84 8.74
CA GLN A 244 -21.49 -16.55 8.19
C GLN A 244 -22.22 -15.71 7.12
N LEU A 245 -22.45 -14.43 7.38
CA LEU A 245 -23.05 -13.51 6.40
C LEU A 245 -22.19 -13.41 5.13
N ALA A 246 -20.87 -13.26 5.28
CA ALA A 246 -19.95 -13.18 4.15
C ALA A 246 -19.94 -14.47 3.30
N THR A 247 -20.07 -15.64 3.92
CA THR A 247 -20.17 -16.93 3.18
C THR A 247 -21.46 -17.04 2.38
N VAL A 248 -22.59 -16.59 2.94
CA VAL A 248 -23.88 -16.56 2.24
C VAL A 248 -23.83 -15.60 1.04
N LEU A 249 -23.22 -14.42 1.21
CA LEU A 249 -23.08 -13.42 0.15
C LEU A 249 -22.15 -13.87 -0.99
N LYS A 250 -21.18 -14.76 -0.72
CA LYS A 250 -20.29 -15.33 -1.75
C LYS A 250 -20.90 -16.48 -2.54
N GLY A 251 -22.09 -16.96 -2.19
CA GLY A 251 -22.77 -18.04 -2.92
C GLY A 251 -22.35 -19.45 -2.50
N ASP A 252 -21.67 -19.63 -1.37
CA ASP A 252 -21.37 -20.94 -0.76
C ASP A 252 -22.64 -21.47 -0.05
N GLY A 253 -23.71 -21.65 -0.84
CA GLY A 253 -25.08 -21.88 -0.39
C GLY A 253 -25.42 -23.31 0.00
N ILE A 254 -24.54 -24.04 0.70
CA ILE A 254 -24.90 -25.34 1.29
C ILE A 254 -24.60 -25.34 2.79
N LEU A 255 -25.62 -24.97 3.56
CA LEU A 255 -25.69 -25.21 5.01
C LEU A 255 -25.88 -26.72 5.26
N THR A 256 -24.81 -27.50 5.15
CA THR A 256 -24.76 -28.83 5.78
C THR A 256 -23.66 -28.85 6.82
N GLY A 257 -24.05 -28.51 8.05
CA GLY A 257 -23.35 -28.87 9.28
C GLY A 257 -21.89 -28.45 9.38
N PHE A 258 -21.62 -27.17 9.63
CA PHE A 258 -20.31 -26.80 10.18
C PHE A 258 -20.22 -27.26 11.63
N VAL A 259 -19.47 -28.33 11.86
CA VAL A 259 -18.89 -28.57 13.18
C VAL A 259 -17.73 -27.61 13.31
N LEU A 260 -17.90 -26.56 14.11
CA LEU A 260 -16.77 -25.82 14.68
C LEU A 260 -16.05 -26.79 15.61
N LYS A 261 -15.15 -27.59 15.04
CA LYS A 261 -14.20 -28.35 15.86
C LYS A 261 -13.22 -27.34 16.41
N GLY A 262 -13.01 -27.40 17.73
CA GLY A 262 -12.03 -26.57 18.40
C GLY A 262 -10.68 -26.64 17.68
N ASP A 263 -10.02 -25.49 17.71
CA ASP A 263 -8.70 -25.17 17.17
C ASP A 263 -8.68 -24.85 15.67
N GLY A 264 -8.37 -23.59 15.40
CA GLY A 264 -8.52 -22.94 14.10
C GLY A 264 -7.75 -23.63 12.99
N ILE A 265 -8.37 -23.67 11.82
CA ILE A 265 -7.81 -23.55 10.46
C ILE A 265 -8.98 -23.79 9.49
N LEU A 266 -9.21 -22.86 8.56
CA LEU A 266 -9.93 -23.15 7.31
C LEU A 266 -8.92 -23.73 6.32
N THR A 267 -8.82 -25.06 6.26
CA THR A 267 -8.30 -25.76 5.09
C THR A 267 -9.48 -26.29 4.31
N GLY A 268 -9.65 -25.79 3.08
CA GLY A 268 -10.56 -26.34 2.10
C GLY A 268 -9.89 -26.26 0.73
N PHE A 269 -9.14 -27.31 0.39
CA PHE A 269 -8.96 -27.73 -1.00
C PHE A 269 -10.20 -28.57 -1.37
N PHE A 270 -10.95 -28.14 -2.37
CA PHE A 270 -11.15 -28.84 -3.65
C PHE A 270 -11.72 -27.82 -4.65
#